data_AF-A0A195EVH4-F1
#
_entry.id   AF-A0A195EVH4-F1
#
_cell.length_a   1.000
_cell.length_b   1.000
_cell.length_c   1.000
_cell.angle_alpha   90.00
_cell.angle_beta   90.00
_cell.angle_gamma   90.00
#
_symmetry.space_group_name_H-M   'P 1'
#
loop_
_entity.id
_entity.type
_entity.pdbx_description
1 polymer ?
#
loop_
_entity_poly.entity_id
_entity_poly.type
_entity_poly.pdbx_seq_one_letter_code
_entity_poly.pdbx_strand_id
1 'polypeptide(L)'
;MSRFPLLFSQVVLFLSARAASSEVKEPTCRIIDGYNICHYKGALVEVTQRRFEDRLDISDLNLLAIREDAFRNVTATHLYLNQGNRISVLKRGSFRGLPNLERLHLDDNVVPLSEHLFAELGHLQSLSLIFNKINSLPKDSFAGLSSLMWLYLGHNDIEAIEAESFSNLNPELLYLWLNNNKITRIALDSFAGLTELNRLHLDYNRLVDLPSGIFRGLNKLEVLYLNDNRITSVSRALLRDLVGLKRLFLQQNEISALEPETFRELSQLELLRLDGNKLSHIVVGTFTGLSNLEEVNLSDNNIQTVDNGAFAAFAKLRYLYFSGNNFTEIDKEVSGLSDVRVIMR
;
A
#
# COMPACT_ATOMS: atom_id res chain seq x y z
N MET A 1 -56.65 45.02 -58.58
CA MET A 1 -55.80 45.20 -59.78
C MET A 1 -54.36 45.06 -59.29
N SER A 2 -53.50 44.11 -59.67
CA SER A 2 -53.21 43.42 -60.94
C SER A 2 -52.52 42.06 -60.65
N ARG A 3 -53.04 40.93 -61.16
CA ARG A 3 -52.52 40.05 -62.24
C ARG A 3 -51.24 39.19 -61.96
N PHE A 4 -51.47 37.87 -62.04
CA PHE A 4 -50.60 36.65 -62.21
C PHE A 4 -49.52 36.75 -63.32
N PRO A 5 -48.50 35.83 -63.48
CA PRO A 5 -48.66 34.37 -63.57
C PRO A 5 -47.53 33.40 -63.07
N LEU A 6 -47.88 32.11 -63.14
CA LEU A 6 -47.12 30.86 -62.89
C LEU A 6 -45.85 30.67 -63.75
N LEU A 7 -44.92 29.84 -63.26
CA LEU A 7 -44.15 28.91 -64.10
C LEU A 7 -43.68 27.65 -63.33
N PHE A 8 -43.98 26.51 -63.94
CA PHE A 8 -43.59 25.15 -63.59
C PHE A 8 -42.07 24.94 -63.66
N SER A 9 -41.51 24.09 -62.79
CA SER A 9 -40.54 23.08 -63.23
C SER A 9 -40.41 21.94 -62.21
N GLN A 10 -40.75 20.74 -62.65
CA GLN A 10 -40.48 19.48 -61.98
C GLN A 10 -38.99 19.14 -62.14
N VAL A 11 -38.29 18.89 -61.03
CA VAL A 11 -37.15 17.96 -61.05
C VAL A 11 -37.26 17.06 -59.83
N VAL A 12 -37.75 15.84 -60.07
CA VAL A 12 -37.60 14.72 -59.16
C VAL A 12 -36.12 14.32 -59.22
N LEU A 13 -35.35 14.74 -58.22
CA LEU A 13 -34.00 14.23 -58.01
C LEU A 13 -34.09 13.04 -57.04
N PHE A 14 -34.06 11.84 -57.61
CA PHE A 14 -33.67 10.62 -56.89
C PHE A 14 -32.22 10.79 -56.41
N LEU A 15 -32.05 11.32 -55.20
CA LEU A 15 -30.80 11.13 -54.47
C LEU A 15 -30.96 9.86 -53.64
N SER A 16 -30.45 8.78 -54.21
CA SER A 16 -30.09 7.56 -53.50
C SER A 16 -29.27 7.96 -52.27
N ALA A 17 -29.88 7.88 -51.10
CA ALA A 17 -29.17 7.84 -49.85
C ALA A 17 -28.41 6.51 -49.82
N ARG A 18 -27.17 6.50 -50.32
CA ARG A 18 -26.19 5.51 -49.87
C ARG A 18 -26.03 5.74 -48.38
N ALA A 19 -26.72 4.93 -47.58
CA ALA A 19 -26.33 4.68 -46.21
C ALA A 19 -24.84 4.34 -46.25
N ALA A 20 -24.01 5.24 -45.73
CA ALA A 20 -22.63 4.91 -45.43
C ALA A 20 -22.71 3.76 -44.42
N SER A 21 -22.43 2.54 -44.88
CA SER A 21 -22.25 1.40 -44.01
C SER A 21 -21.21 1.82 -42.99
N SER A 22 -21.60 1.97 -41.72
CA SER A 22 -20.63 2.03 -40.63
C SER A 22 -19.83 0.73 -40.75
N GLU A 23 -18.60 0.79 -41.26
CA GLU A 23 -17.66 -0.33 -41.16
C GLU A 23 -17.60 -0.70 -39.67
N VAL A 24 -18.21 -1.83 -39.32
CA VAL A 24 -18.06 -2.45 -38.02
C VAL A 24 -16.60 -2.89 -37.98
N LYS A 25 -15.71 -2.01 -37.53
CA LYS A 25 -14.30 -2.37 -37.34
C LYS A 25 -14.24 -3.48 -36.31
N GLU A 26 -13.77 -4.64 -36.73
CA GLU A 26 -13.66 -5.82 -35.89
C GLU A 26 -12.65 -5.61 -34.76
N PRO A 27 -12.85 -6.24 -33.59
CA PRO A 27 -11.87 -6.23 -32.52
C PRO A 27 -10.53 -6.84 -32.99
N THR A 28 -9.43 -6.30 -32.49
CA THR A 28 -8.11 -6.88 -32.69
C THR A 28 -7.93 -8.02 -31.70
N CYS A 29 -7.74 -9.24 -32.19
CA CYS A 29 -7.58 -10.43 -31.37
C CYS A 29 -6.18 -11.03 -31.54
N ARG A 30 -5.58 -11.49 -30.42
CA ARG A 30 -4.29 -12.17 -30.38
C ARG A 30 -4.38 -13.40 -29.49
N ILE A 31 -3.56 -14.40 -29.79
CA ILE A 31 -3.39 -15.56 -28.93
C ILE A 31 -2.14 -15.34 -28.10
N ILE A 32 -2.28 -15.37 -26.78
CA ILE A 32 -1.19 -15.23 -25.82
C ILE A 32 -1.39 -16.33 -24.78
N ASP A 33 -0.38 -17.18 -24.60
CA ASP A 33 -0.32 -18.20 -23.55
C ASP A 33 -1.62 -18.99 -23.34
N GLY A 34 -2.16 -19.55 -24.42
CA GLY A 34 -3.38 -20.38 -24.33
C GLY A 34 -4.70 -19.60 -24.22
N TYR A 35 -4.68 -18.27 -24.23
CA TYR A 35 -5.86 -17.41 -24.26
C TYR A 35 -6.01 -16.70 -25.60
N ASN A 36 -7.24 -16.41 -25.97
CA ASN A 36 -7.57 -15.53 -27.08
C ASN A 36 -8.09 -14.21 -26.51
N ILE A 37 -7.30 -13.15 -26.70
CA ILE A 37 -7.50 -11.84 -26.11
C ILE A 37 -7.90 -10.89 -27.22
N CYS A 38 -9.08 -10.31 -27.10
CA CYS A 38 -9.65 -9.37 -28.05
C CYS A 38 -9.83 -8.00 -27.40
N HIS A 39 -9.32 -6.97 -28.06
CA HIS A 39 -9.48 -5.58 -27.64
C HIS A 39 -9.95 -4.71 -28.81
N TYR A 40 -10.70 -3.65 -28.51
CA TYR A 40 -11.19 -2.70 -29.50
C TYR A 40 -11.06 -1.28 -28.97
N LYS A 41 -10.36 -0.42 -29.72
CA LYS A 41 -10.10 0.99 -29.34
C LYS A 41 -9.58 1.14 -27.90
N GLY A 42 -8.65 0.28 -27.49
CA GLY A 42 -8.05 0.29 -26.14
C GLY A 42 -8.92 -0.32 -25.04
N ALA A 43 -10.14 -0.81 -25.33
CA ALA A 43 -10.93 -1.56 -24.36
C ALA A 43 -10.74 -3.06 -24.55
N LEU A 44 -10.43 -3.79 -23.47
CA LEU A 44 -10.50 -5.25 -23.46
C LEU A 44 -11.98 -5.65 -23.60
N VAL A 45 -12.33 -6.36 -24.67
CA VAL A 45 -13.72 -6.69 -24.97
C VAL A 45 -14.04 -8.15 -24.73
N GLU A 46 -13.09 -9.05 -24.95
CA GLU A 46 -13.30 -10.48 -24.75
C GLU A 46 -11.98 -11.20 -24.50
N VAL A 47 -11.99 -12.12 -23.54
CA VAL A 47 -10.94 -13.09 -23.28
C VAL A 47 -11.59 -14.47 -23.19
N THR A 48 -11.16 -15.39 -24.06
CA THR A 48 -11.55 -16.79 -24.00
C THR A 48 -10.34 -17.68 -23.78
N GLN A 49 -10.55 -18.79 -23.10
CA GLN A 49 -9.49 -19.74 -22.78
C GLN A 49 -9.52 -20.91 -23.75
N ARG A 50 -8.37 -21.23 -24.35
CA ARG A 50 -8.22 -22.36 -25.29
C ARG A 50 -7.55 -23.57 -24.64
N ARG A 51 -6.71 -23.33 -23.63
CA ARG A 51 -5.99 -24.36 -22.86
C ARG A 51 -5.95 -23.98 -21.39
N PHE A 52 -5.78 -24.98 -20.54
CA PHE A 52 -5.55 -24.72 -19.13
C PHE A 52 -4.16 -24.09 -18.97
N GLU A 53 -4.14 -22.87 -18.44
CA GLU A 53 -2.95 -22.13 -18.06
C GLU A 53 -3.32 -21.36 -16.80
N ASP A 54 -2.36 -21.20 -15.89
CA ASP A 54 -2.57 -20.49 -14.63
C ASP A 54 -2.35 -18.99 -14.77
N ARG A 55 -1.44 -18.61 -15.69
CA ARG A 55 -1.00 -17.24 -15.90
C ARG A 55 -1.61 -16.65 -17.17
N LEU A 56 -2.37 -15.58 -17.00
CA LEU A 56 -2.87 -14.73 -18.08
C LEU A 56 -2.13 -13.39 -18.04
N ASP A 57 -1.29 -13.15 -19.05
CA ASP A 57 -0.56 -11.90 -19.21
C ASP A 57 -1.17 -11.04 -20.33
N ILE A 58 -1.70 -9.88 -19.95
CA ILE A 58 -2.32 -8.88 -20.83
C ILE A 58 -1.61 -7.53 -20.67
N SER A 59 -0.31 -7.57 -20.39
CA SER A 59 0.53 -6.38 -20.35
C SER A 59 0.78 -5.82 -21.77
N ASP A 60 1.19 -4.56 -21.86
CA ASP A 60 1.65 -3.91 -23.09
C ASP A 60 0.66 -3.87 -24.27
N LEU A 61 -0.65 -3.92 -23.98
CA LEU A 61 -1.70 -3.82 -25.00
C LEU A 61 -2.27 -2.40 -25.18
N ASN A 62 -1.70 -1.40 -24.51
CA ASN A 62 -2.20 -0.01 -24.47
C ASN A 62 -3.69 0.05 -24.07
N LEU A 63 -4.10 -0.81 -23.12
CA LEU A 63 -5.47 -0.85 -22.66
C LEU A 63 -5.80 0.38 -21.81
N LEU A 64 -6.95 0.98 -22.07
CA LEU A 64 -7.55 2.08 -21.30
C LEU A 64 -8.70 1.60 -20.42
N ALA A 65 -9.34 0.50 -20.79
CA ALA A 65 -10.56 0.01 -20.15
C ALA A 65 -10.66 -1.51 -20.17
N ILE A 66 -11.40 -2.07 -19.22
CA ILE A 66 -11.87 -3.46 -19.26
C ILE A 66 -13.39 -3.45 -19.28
N ARG A 67 -13.97 -3.94 -20.38
CA ARG A 67 -15.42 -4.06 -20.53
C ARG A 67 -15.93 -5.07 -19.50
N GLU A 68 -17.12 -4.80 -18.97
CA GLU A 68 -17.82 -5.76 -18.12
C GLU A 68 -18.03 -7.08 -18.87
N ASP A 69 -17.90 -8.20 -18.16
CA ASP A 69 -18.04 -9.56 -18.69
C ASP A 69 -17.07 -9.90 -19.85
N ALA A 70 -15.95 -9.18 -19.96
CA ALA A 70 -14.93 -9.48 -20.96
C ALA A 70 -14.32 -10.88 -20.78
N PHE A 71 -14.15 -11.36 -19.54
CA PHE A 71 -13.61 -12.68 -19.27
C PHE A 71 -14.70 -13.75 -19.35
N ARG A 72 -14.57 -14.70 -20.29
CA ARG A 72 -15.56 -15.76 -20.52
C ARG A 72 -15.26 -17.00 -19.68
N ASN A 73 -15.42 -16.86 -18.36
CA ASN A 73 -15.16 -17.90 -17.37
C ASN A 73 -13.74 -18.47 -17.48
N VAL A 74 -12.77 -17.56 -17.44
CA VAL A 74 -11.35 -17.84 -17.57
C VAL A 74 -10.81 -18.35 -16.24
N THR A 75 -10.22 -19.54 -16.22
CA THR A 75 -9.79 -20.23 -14.99
C THR A 75 -8.40 -19.83 -14.51
N ALA A 76 -7.80 -18.77 -15.07
CA ALA A 76 -6.49 -18.28 -14.68
C ALA A 76 -6.47 -17.92 -13.19
N THR A 77 -5.38 -18.27 -12.51
CA THR A 77 -5.14 -17.94 -11.10
C THR A 77 -4.33 -16.64 -10.96
N HIS A 78 -3.59 -16.25 -12.01
CA HIS A 78 -2.77 -15.04 -12.04
C HIS A 78 -3.11 -14.18 -13.25
N LEU A 79 -3.42 -12.91 -13.02
CA LEU A 79 -3.69 -11.93 -14.07
C LEU A 79 -2.72 -10.76 -13.97
N TYR A 80 -1.98 -10.55 -15.05
CA TYR A 80 -1.04 -9.45 -15.21
C TYR A 80 -1.62 -8.44 -16.21
N LEU A 81 -1.88 -7.23 -15.72
CA LEU A 81 -2.39 -6.08 -16.48
C LEU A 81 -1.48 -4.87 -16.30
N ASN A 82 -0.24 -5.11 -15.90
CA ASN A 82 0.77 -4.12 -15.58
C ASN A 82 1.35 -3.48 -16.86
N GLN A 83 2.63 -3.11 -16.82
CA GLN A 83 3.35 -2.23 -17.76
C GLN A 83 2.81 -2.16 -19.19
N GLY A 84 2.76 -0.92 -19.73
CA GLY A 84 2.32 -0.62 -21.09
C GLY A 84 0.80 -0.55 -21.29
N ASN A 85 0.03 -0.74 -20.22
CA ASN A 85 -1.38 -0.33 -20.16
C ASN A 85 -1.54 1.05 -19.49
N ARG A 86 -2.75 1.60 -19.57
CA ARG A 86 -3.17 2.88 -18.96
C ARG A 86 -4.63 2.79 -18.51
N ILE A 87 -4.96 1.67 -17.87
CA ILE A 87 -6.33 1.33 -17.48
C ILE A 87 -6.83 2.39 -16.50
N SER A 88 -7.88 3.09 -16.93
CA SER A 88 -8.49 4.22 -16.23
C SER A 88 -10.02 4.12 -16.20
N VAL A 89 -10.58 3.12 -16.88
CA VAL A 89 -12.03 2.87 -16.92
C VAL A 89 -12.29 1.43 -16.49
N LEU A 90 -12.66 1.28 -15.23
CA LEU A 90 -13.08 0.03 -14.62
C LEU A 90 -14.44 0.21 -13.94
N LYS A 91 -15.15 -0.90 -13.82
CA LYS A 91 -16.41 -1.00 -13.10
C LYS A 91 -16.40 -2.30 -12.31
N ARG A 92 -17.35 -2.45 -11.37
CA ARG A 92 -17.54 -3.69 -10.60
C ARG A 92 -17.54 -4.96 -11.46
N GLY A 93 -18.21 -4.93 -12.63
CA GLY A 93 -18.29 -6.06 -13.55
C GLY A 93 -17.05 -6.30 -14.42
N SER A 94 -16.03 -5.44 -14.37
CA SER A 94 -14.84 -5.53 -15.24
C SER A 94 -14.04 -6.82 -15.03
N PHE A 95 -14.01 -7.35 -13.82
CA PHE A 95 -13.31 -8.61 -13.48
C PHE A 95 -14.24 -9.81 -13.33
N ARG A 96 -15.52 -9.68 -13.69
CA ARG A 96 -16.44 -10.82 -13.68
C ARG A 96 -15.96 -11.89 -14.68
N GLY A 97 -16.12 -13.16 -14.30
CA GLY A 97 -15.72 -14.30 -15.13
C GLY A 97 -14.30 -14.78 -14.89
N LEU A 98 -13.69 -14.42 -13.75
CA LEU A 98 -12.39 -14.90 -13.26
C LEU A 98 -12.57 -15.64 -11.92
N PRO A 99 -13.26 -16.81 -11.90
CA PRO A 99 -13.72 -17.45 -10.66
C PRO A 99 -12.58 -17.94 -9.74
N ASN A 100 -11.40 -18.22 -10.29
CA ASN A 100 -10.29 -18.82 -9.55
C ASN A 100 -9.12 -17.83 -9.35
N LEU A 101 -9.33 -16.54 -9.59
CA LEU A 101 -8.22 -15.59 -9.56
C LEU A 101 -7.69 -15.40 -8.15
N GLU A 102 -6.41 -15.70 -7.95
CA GLU A 102 -5.69 -15.58 -6.69
C GLU A 102 -4.81 -14.33 -6.65
N ARG A 103 -4.22 -13.94 -7.79
CA ARG A 103 -3.30 -12.80 -7.88
C ARG A 103 -3.67 -11.87 -9.04
N LEU A 104 -3.82 -10.58 -8.72
CA LEU A 104 -4.13 -9.53 -9.69
C LEU A 104 -3.07 -8.43 -9.61
N HIS A 105 -2.36 -8.24 -10.71
CA HIS A 105 -1.36 -7.18 -10.87
C HIS A 105 -1.91 -6.08 -11.78
N LEU A 106 -2.21 -4.92 -11.20
CA LEU A 106 -2.68 -3.72 -11.89
C LEU A 106 -1.67 -2.58 -11.82
N ASP A 107 -0.40 -2.90 -11.55
CA ASP A 107 0.66 -1.90 -11.39
C ASP A 107 0.81 -1.01 -12.64
N ASP A 108 1.33 0.20 -12.48
CA ASP A 108 1.61 1.13 -13.59
C ASP A 108 0.37 1.50 -14.45
N ASN A 109 -0.80 1.62 -13.82
CA ASN A 109 -2.05 2.06 -14.47
C ASN A 109 -2.57 3.38 -13.88
N VAL A 110 -3.87 3.68 -14.07
CA VAL A 110 -4.55 4.83 -13.45
C VAL A 110 -5.89 4.36 -12.89
N VAL A 111 -5.88 3.28 -12.11
CA VAL A 111 -7.09 2.60 -11.63
C VAL A 111 -7.92 3.56 -10.76
N PRO A 112 -9.17 3.88 -11.16
CA PRO A 112 -10.05 4.72 -10.36
C PRO A 112 -10.71 3.86 -9.28
N LEU A 113 -10.19 3.89 -8.05
CA LEU A 113 -10.85 3.20 -6.94
C LEU A 113 -12.28 3.72 -6.78
N SER A 114 -13.21 2.77 -6.64
CA SER A 114 -14.63 3.02 -6.40
C SER A 114 -15.17 1.93 -5.48
N GLU A 115 -16.29 2.22 -4.84
CA GLU A 115 -17.02 1.25 -4.00
C GLU A 115 -17.21 -0.09 -4.73
N HIS A 116 -16.87 -1.20 -4.07
CA HIS A 116 -17.06 -2.57 -4.59
C HIS A 116 -16.36 -2.88 -5.92
N LEU A 117 -15.30 -2.14 -6.31
CA LEU A 117 -14.65 -2.31 -7.61
C LEU A 117 -14.18 -3.76 -7.86
N PHE A 118 -13.68 -4.43 -6.82
CA PHE A 118 -13.14 -5.78 -6.90
C PHE A 118 -14.05 -6.85 -6.28
N ALA A 119 -15.32 -6.54 -6.00
CA ALA A 119 -16.19 -7.41 -5.19
C ALA A 119 -16.50 -8.78 -5.80
N GLU A 120 -16.27 -8.95 -7.11
CA GLU A 120 -16.47 -10.24 -7.80
C GLU A 120 -15.28 -11.21 -7.60
N LEU A 121 -14.17 -10.76 -7.00
CA LEU A 121 -12.92 -11.51 -6.86
C LEU A 121 -12.77 -12.11 -5.45
N GLY A 122 -13.76 -12.88 -5.00
CA GLY A 122 -13.82 -13.41 -3.63
C GLY A 122 -12.67 -14.34 -3.21
N HIS A 123 -12.01 -14.99 -4.18
CA HIS A 123 -10.86 -15.88 -3.98
C HIS A 123 -9.49 -15.17 -4.07
N LEU A 124 -9.49 -13.86 -4.35
CA LEU A 124 -8.25 -13.11 -4.55
C LEU A 124 -7.47 -13.05 -3.25
N GLN A 125 -6.22 -13.48 -3.30
CA GLN A 125 -5.29 -13.48 -2.18
C GLN A 125 -4.34 -12.28 -2.24
N SER A 126 -3.97 -11.84 -3.44
CA SER A 126 -3.02 -10.76 -3.66
C SER A 126 -3.53 -9.74 -4.67
N LEU A 127 -3.57 -8.47 -4.27
CA LEU A 127 -3.93 -7.34 -5.13
C LEU A 127 -2.79 -6.32 -5.13
N SER A 128 -2.22 -6.08 -6.31
CA SER A 128 -1.19 -5.06 -6.52
C SER A 128 -1.72 -3.89 -7.33
N LEU A 129 -1.60 -2.69 -6.75
CA LEU A 129 -2.03 -1.40 -7.31
C LEU A 129 -0.89 -0.36 -7.21
N ILE A 130 0.36 -0.80 -7.32
CA ILE A 130 1.53 0.06 -7.19
C ILE A 130 1.57 1.01 -8.41
N PHE A 131 2.03 2.25 -8.26
CA PHE A 131 2.16 3.21 -9.36
C PHE A 131 0.84 3.52 -10.10
N ASN A 132 -0.28 3.61 -9.38
CA ASN A 132 -1.61 3.88 -9.95
C ASN A 132 -2.12 5.32 -9.79
N LYS A 133 -1.32 6.22 -9.20
CA LYS A 133 -1.70 7.62 -8.90
C LYS A 133 -2.97 7.73 -8.04
N ILE A 134 -3.22 6.72 -7.21
CA ILE A 134 -4.37 6.71 -6.30
C ILE A 134 -4.15 7.80 -5.26
N ASN A 135 -5.08 8.74 -5.12
CA ASN A 135 -4.96 9.86 -4.18
C ASN A 135 -5.87 9.75 -2.95
N SER A 136 -6.86 8.87 -3.00
CA SER A 136 -7.78 8.61 -1.91
C SER A 136 -8.21 7.14 -1.92
N LEU A 137 -8.67 6.66 -0.77
CA LEU A 137 -9.20 5.31 -0.58
C LEU A 137 -10.68 5.43 -0.23
N PRO A 138 -11.59 5.44 -1.24
CA PRO A 138 -13.02 5.50 -0.99
C PRO A 138 -13.48 4.31 -0.14
N LYS A 139 -14.49 4.55 0.69
CA LYS A 139 -15.18 3.52 1.46
C LYS A 139 -15.53 2.30 0.59
N ASP A 140 -15.34 1.11 1.15
CA ASP A 140 -15.70 -0.17 0.53
C ASP A 140 -15.04 -0.45 -0.83
N SER A 141 -13.94 0.25 -1.18
CA SER A 141 -13.20 -0.01 -2.43
C SER A 141 -12.69 -1.44 -2.56
N PHE A 142 -12.42 -2.09 -1.42
CA PHE A 142 -11.91 -3.46 -1.32
C PHE A 142 -12.94 -4.45 -0.78
N ALA A 143 -14.20 -4.04 -0.63
CA ALA A 143 -15.26 -4.91 -0.14
C ALA A 143 -15.47 -6.10 -1.08
N GLY A 144 -15.71 -7.28 -0.49
CA GLY A 144 -15.90 -8.55 -1.22
C GLY A 144 -14.62 -9.34 -1.48
N LEU A 145 -13.43 -8.78 -1.21
CA LEU A 145 -12.15 -9.49 -1.32
C LEU A 145 -11.90 -10.41 -0.10
N SER A 146 -12.77 -11.40 0.11
CA SER A 146 -12.84 -12.23 1.33
C SER A 146 -11.63 -13.12 1.61
N SER A 147 -10.73 -13.32 0.66
CA SER A 147 -9.51 -14.13 0.84
C SER A 147 -8.22 -13.31 0.76
N LEU A 148 -8.32 -11.98 0.75
CA LEU A 148 -7.16 -11.12 0.53
C LEU A 148 -6.19 -11.17 1.70
N MET A 149 -4.92 -11.46 1.41
CA MET A 149 -3.83 -11.56 2.38
C MET A 149 -2.74 -10.52 2.13
N TRP A 150 -2.57 -10.08 0.87
CA TRP A 150 -1.59 -9.08 0.46
C TRP A 150 -2.26 -7.94 -0.31
N LEU A 151 -2.09 -6.71 0.17
CA LEU A 151 -2.58 -5.50 -0.50
C LEU A 151 -1.42 -4.52 -0.71
N TYR A 152 -1.07 -4.26 -1.97
CA TYR A 152 -0.01 -3.34 -2.33
C TYR A 152 -0.57 -2.03 -2.88
N LEU A 153 -0.43 -0.95 -2.10
CA LEU A 153 -0.83 0.42 -2.45
C LEU A 153 0.38 1.37 -2.45
N GLY A 154 1.60 0.85 -2.47
CA GLY A 154 2.81 1.65 -2.47
C GLY A 154 2.98 2.49 -3.75
N HIS A 155 3.80 3.53 -3.69
CA HIS A 155 4.08 4.42 -4.84
C HIS A 155 2.81 5.00 -5.48
N ASN A 156 1.89 5.48 -4.65
CA ASN A 156 0.69 6.19 -5.07
C ASN A 156 0.73 7.65 -4.55
N ASP A 157 -0.38 8.37 -4.68
CA ASP A 157 -0.52 9.76 -4.27
C ASP A 157 -1.43 9.91 -3.04
N ILE A 158 -1.59 8.85 -2.22
CA ILE A 158 -2.54 8.84 -1.08
C ILE A 158 -2.13 9.89 -0.06
N GLU A 159 -3.02 10.83 0.24
CA GLU A 159 -2.73 11.94 1.17
C GLU A 159 -3.20 11.66 2.60
N ALA A 160 -4.21 10.81 2.75
CA ALA A 160 -4.81 10.49 4.03
C ALA A 160 -5.39 9.08 4.06
N ILE A 161 -5.40 8.49 5.26
CA ILE A 161 -6.16 7.27 5.56
C ILE A 161 -7.30 7.68 6.48
N GLU A 162 -8.53 7.50 6.03
CA GLU A 162 -9.75 7.78 6.80
C GLU A 162 -10.20 6.50 7.52
N ALA A 163 -11.06 6.66 8.55
CA ALA A 163 -11.55 5.53 9.35
C ALA A 163 -12.23 4.43 8.51
N GLU A 164 -12.79 4.80 7.35
CA GLU A 164 -13.50 3.92 6.43
C GLU A 164 -12.66 3.47 5.22
N SER A 165 -11.38 3.86 5.13
CA SER A 165 -10.54 3.53 3.97
C SER A 165 -10.32 2.02 3.75
N PHE A 166 -10.39 1.23 4.83
CA PHE A 166 -10.29 -0.23 4.80
C PHE A 166 -11.57 -0.92 5.32
N SER A 167 -12.72 -0.24 5.27
CA SER A 167 -13.98 -0.83 5.68
C SER A 167 -14.31 -2.09 4.85
N ASN A 168 -14.85 -3.11 5.52
CA ASN A 168 -15.24 -4.38 4.91
C ASN A 168 -14.11 -5.11 4.16
N LEU A 169 -12.85 -4.78 4.47
CA LEU A 169 -11.69 -5.55 4.03
C LEU A 169 -11.60 -6.87 4.82
N ASN A 170 -10.98 -7.88 4.23
CA ASN A 170 -10.76 -9.17 4.88
C ASN A 170 -10.00 -9.00 6.21
N PRO A 171 -10.56 -9.44 7.36
CA PRO A 171 -9.87 -9.36 8.65
C PRO A 171 -8.61 -10.23 8.71
N GLU A 172 -8.48 -11.23 7.82
CA GLU A 172 -7.30 -12.10 7.69
C GLU A 172 -6.18 -11.48 6.83
N LEU A 173 -6.25 -10.18 6.51
CA LEU A 173 -5.18 -9.48 5.78
C LEU A 173 -3.89 -9.52 6.60
N LEU A 174 -2.81 -10.03 5.99
CA LEU A 174 -1.52 -10.20 6.67
C LEU A 174 -0.52 -9.08 6.36
N TYR A 175 -0.58 -8.52 5.15
CA TYR A 175 0.41 -7.55 4.69
C TYR A 175 -0.24 -6.36 3.97
N LEU A 176 0.10 -5.16 4.42
CA LEU A 176 -0.40 -3.91 3.86
C LEU A 176 0.76 -2.98 3.52
N TRP A 177 0.92 -2.68 2.23
CA TRP A 177 1.89 -1.71 1.74
C TRP A 177 1.26 -0.36 1.43
N LEU A 178 1.65 0.66 2.17
CA LEU A 178 1.27 2.06 1.97
C LEU A 178 2.51 2.97 1.82
N ASN A 179 3.68 2.38 1.62
CA ASN A 179 4.94 3.10 1.51
C ASN A 179 5.02 3.96 0.23
N ASN A 180 5.87 4.98 0.23
CA ASN A 180 6.05 5.87 -0.92
C ASN A 180 4.72 6.53 -1.36
N ASN A 181 3.96 7.05 -0.40
CA ASN A 181 2.75 7.83 -0.65
C ASN A 181 2.96 9.28 -0.17
N LYS A 182 1.88 10.05 -0.04
CA LYS A 182 1.90 11.43 0.46
C LYS A 182 1.16 11.55 1.79
N ILE A 183 1.05 10.45 2.56
CA ILE A 183 0.18 10.38 3.72
C ILE A 183 0.66 11.35 4.78
N THR A 184 -0.18 12.32 5.13
CA THR A 184 0.09 13.28 6.20
C THR A 184 -0.74 13.01 7.46
N ARG A 185 -1.83 12.24 7.34
CA ARG A 185 -2.76 11.95 8.43
C ARG A 185 -3.36 10.56 8.33
N ILE A 186 -3.55 9.93 9.48
CA ILE A 186 -4.23 8.65 9.65
C ILE A 186 -5.31 8.87 10.71
N ALA A 187 -6.58 8.66 10.35
CA ALA A 187 -7.68 8.78 11.30
C ALA A 187 -7.65 7.66 12.34
N LEU A 188 -8.23 7.90 13.51
CA LEU A 188 -8.45 6.84 14.49
C LEU A 188 -9.29 5.71 13.88
N ASP A 189 -9.05 4.49 14.34
CA ASP A 189 -9.73 3.27 13.88
C ASP A 189 -9.58 2.94 12.38
N SER A 190 -8.69 3.64 11.65
CA SER A 190 -8.44 3.35 10.22
C SER A 190 -8.00 1.90 9.94
N PHE A 191 -7.30 1.28 10.89
CA PHE A 191 -6.87 -0.13 10.80
C PHE A 191 -7.72 -1.07 11.66
N ALA A 192 -8.86 -0.59 12.18
CA ALA A 192 -9.72 -1.40 13.03
C ALA A 192 -10.23 -2.64 12.28
N GLY A 193 -10.14 -3.80 12.93
CA GLY A 193 -10.56 -5.08 12.36
C GLY A 193 -9.49 -5.84 11.59
N LEU A 194 -8.33 -5.22 11.28
CA LEU A 194 -7.18 -5.91 10.67
C LEU A 194 -6.35 -6.67 11.72
N THR A 195 -7.00 -7.51 12.52
CA THR A 195 -6.39 -8.14 13.71
C THR A 195 -5.31 -9.16 13.39
N GLU A 196 -5.29 -9.67 12.16
CA GLU A 196 -4.28 -10.62 11.67
C GLU A 196 -3.09 -9.95 10.99
N LEU A 197 -3.08 -8.61 10.90
CA LEU A 197 -2.03 -7.88 10.20
C LEU A 197 -0.67 -8.16 10.84
N ASN A 198 0.25 -8.71 10.04
CA ASN A 198 1.60 -9.07 10.45
C ASN A 198 2.61 -7.99 10.07
N ARG A 199 2.46 -7.35 8.90
CA ARG A 199 3.35 -6.28 8.44
C ARG A 199 2.60 -5.08 7.92
N LEU A 200 3.03 -3.91 8.38
CA LEU A 200 2.51 -2.62 7.97
C LEU A 200 3.65 -1.72 7.51
N HIS A 201 3.57 -1.31 6.24
CA HIS A 201 4.51 -0.37 5.65
C HIS A 201 3.88 1.01 5.53
N LEU A 202 4.37 1.96 6.32
CA LEU A 202 4.03 3.37 6.27
C LEU A 202 5.27 4.25 5.99
N ASP A 203 6.39 3.61 5.62
CA ASP A 203 7.65 4.27 5.30
C ASP A 203 7.58 5.15 4.05
N TYR A 204 8.48 6.12 3.93
CA TYR A 204 8.51 7.07 2.80
C TYR A 204 7.16 7.79 2.61
N ASN A 205 6.65 8.37 3.69
CA ASN A 205 5.44 9.18 3.69
C ASN A 205 5.74 10.59 4.25
N ARG A 206 4.72 11.30 4.72
CA ARG A 206 4.84 12.67 5.24
C ARG A 206 4.18 12.77 6.62
N LEU A 207 4.20 11.68 7.38
CA LEU A 207 3.60 11.59 8.71
C LEU A 207 4.41 12.47 9.67
N VAL A 208 3.72 13.34 10.42
CA VAL A 208 4.32 14.24 11.42
C VAL A 208 3.93 13.82 12.82
N ASP A 209 2.63 13.67 13.06
CA ASP A 209 2.07 13.26 14.34
C ASP A 209 1.23 12.00 14.14
N LEU A 210 1.38 11.06 15.07
CA LEU A 210 0.62 9.80 15.08
C LEU A 210 -0.30 9.79 16.31
N PRO A 211 -1.63 9.83 16.13
CA PRO A 211 -2.55 9.82 17.25
C PRO A 211 -2.38 8.56 18.10
N SER A 212 -2.56 8.69 19.41
CA SER A 212 -2.55 7.53 20.30
C SER A 212 -3.67 6.55 19.93
N GLY A 213 -3.34 5.27 19.82
CA GLY A 213 -4.30 4.22 19.49
C GLY A 213 -4.60 4.03 18.00
N ILE A 214 -3.89 4.67 17.06
CA ILE A 214 -4.06 4.35 15.62
C ILE A 214 -3.79 2.88 15.29
N PHE A 215 -2.93 2.21 16.07
CA PHE A 215 -2.60 0.80 15.90
C PHE A 215 -3.41 -0.13 16.83
N ARG A 216 -4.56 0.35 17.32
CA ARG A 216 -5.37 -0.40 18.27
C ARG A 216 -5.77 -1.76 17.69
N GLY A 217 -5.53 -2.82 18.47
CA GLY A 217 -5.89 -4.19 18.12
C GLY A 217 -4.93 -4.90 17.15
N LEU A 218 -3.85 -4.25 16.71
CA LEU A 218 -2.83 -4.86 15.84
C LEU A 218 -1.83 -5.73 16.64
N ASN A 219 -2.37 -6.61 17.50
CA ASN A 219 -1.57 -7.35 18.48
C ASN A 219 -0.67 -8.42 17.84
N LYS A 220 -0.97 -8.82 16.60
CA LYS A 220 -0.20 -9.78 15.78
C LYS A 220 0.82 -9.12 14.85
N LEU A 221 0.92 -7.78 14.87
CA LEU A 221 1.86 -7.05 14.04
C LEU A 221 3.29 -7.37 14.50
N GLU A 222 4.10 -7.94 13.61
CA GLU A 222 5.49 -8.29 13.89
C GLU A 222 6.46 -7.24 13.35
N VAL A 223 6.10 -6.55 12.26
CA VAL A 223 6.98 -5.57 11.60
C VAL A 223 6.21 -4.30 11.27
N LEU A 224 6.73 -3.17 11.77
CA LEU A 224 6.20 -1.84 11.50
C LEU A 224 7.29 -0.95 10.90
N TYR A 225 7.02 -0.45 9.69
CA TYR A 225 7.88 0.51 9.02
C TYR A 225 7.28 1.90 9.10
N LEU A 226 7.97 2.81 9.78
CA LEU A 226 7.64 4.24 9.92
C LEU A 226 8.82 5.14 9.53
N ASN A 227 9.90 4.55 9.01
CA ASN A 227 11.09 5.28 8.58
C ASN A 227 10.81 6.23 7.40
N ASP A 228 11.69 7.20 7.20
CA ASP A 228 11.60 8.17 6.10
C ASP A 228 10.25 8.93 6.13
N ASN A 229 9.91 9.44 7.32
CA ASN A 229 8.76 10.30 7.56
C ASN A 229 9.25 11.60 8.23
N ARG A 230 8.35 12.32 8.91
CA ARG A 230 8.66 13.56 9.65
C ARG A 230 8.18 13.47 11.10
N ILE A 231 8.17 12.25 11.64
CA ILE A 231 7.62 11.96 12.97
C ILE A 231 8.47 12.67 14.01
N THR A 232 7.83 13.48 14.86
CA THR A 232 8.52 14.30 15.87
C THR A 232 8.57 13.66 17.25
N SER A 233 7.63 12.75 17.54
CA SER A 233 7.53 12.08 18.83
C SER A 233 6.89 10.69 18.69
N VAL A 234 7.25 9.81 19.62
CA VAL A 234 6.68 8.48 19.79
C VAL A 234 6.36 8.32 21.27
N SER A 235 5.16 7.84 21.58
CA SER A 235 4.70 7.68 22.96
C SER A 235 4.32 6.24 23.27
N ARG A 236 4.34 5.90 24.56
CA ARG A 236 3.83 4.61 25.06
C ARG A 236 2.39 4.36 24.61
N ALA A 237 1.54 5.38 24.65
CA ALA A 237 0.13 5.28 24.28
C ALA A 237 -0.09 4.98 22.78
N LEU A 238 0.88 5.32 21.92
CA LEU A 238 0.88 4.97 20.50
C LEU A 238 1.19 3.49 20.28
N LEU A 239 2.16 2.93 21.02
CA LEU A 239 2.72 1.60 20.79
C LEU A 239 2.10 0.49 21.67
N ARG A 240 1.29 0.84 22.68
CA ARG A 240 0.80 -0.06 23.73
C ARG A 240 0.17 -1.39 23.27
N ASP A 241 -0.48 -1.43 22.11
CA ASP A 241 -1.19 -2.60 21.62
C ASP A 241 -0.30 -3.49 20.72
N LEU A 242 0.89 -3.01 20.33
CA LEU A 242 1.83 -3.71 19.46
C LEU A 242 2.66 -4.77 20.20
N VAL A 243 2.00 -5.57 21.05
CA VAL A 243 2.65 -6.54 21.96
C VAL A 243 3.40 -7.67 21.24
N GLY A 244 3.04 -7.96 19.99
CA GLY A 244 3.70 -8.95 19.12
C GLY A 244 4.87 -8.39 18.29
N LEU A 245 5.17 -7.09 18.41
CA LEU A 245 6.12 -6.42 17.52
C LEU A 245 7.55 -6.92 17.74
N LYS A 246 8.20 -7.36 16.67
CA LYS A 246 9.58 -7.85 16.65
C LYS A 246 10.53 -6.84 16.05
N ARG A 247 10.08 -6.04 15.08
CA ARG A 247 10.93 -5.07 14.36
C ARG A 247 10.21 -3.74 14.19
N LEU A 248 10.86 -2.68 14.65
CA LEU A 248 10.35 -1.31 14.55
C LEU A 248 11.39 -0.43 13.86
N PHE A 249 10.98 0.15 12.73
CA PHE A 249 11.81 1.04 11.92
C PHE A 249 11.30 2.47 12.05
N LEU A 250 12.08 3.32 12.71
CA LEU A 250 11.80 4.75 12.93
C LEU A 250 12.95 5.64 12.43
N GLN A 251 13.94 5.07 11.74
CA GLN A 251 15.07 5.84 11.22
C GLN A 251 14.65 6.91 10.21
N GLN A 252 15.46 7.96 10.04
CA GLN A 252 15.17 9.07 9.13
C GLN A 252 13.82 9.75 9.44
N ASN A 253 13.69 10.21 10.68
CA ASN A 253 12.54 10.98 11.18
C ASN A 253 13.04 12.23 11.93
N GLU A 254 12.15 12.93 12.64
CA GLU A 254 12.48 14.14 13.38
C GLU A 254 12.35 13.97 14.91
N ILE A 255 12.48 12.74 15.42
CA ILE A 255 12.27 12.42 16.82
C ILE A 255 13.37 13.07 17.67
N SER A 256 13.00 14.01 18.54
CA SER A 256 13.95 14.77 19.34
C SER A 256 14.14 14.24 20.77
N ALA A 257 13.15 13.51 21.28
CA ALA A 257 13.19 12.93 22.62
C ALA A 257 12.35 11.65 22.69
N LEU A 258 12.69 10.79 23.65
CA LEU A 258 11.93 9.60 24.02
C LEU A 258 11.68 9.68 25.54
N GLU A 259 10.43 9.51 25.94
CA GLU A 259 10.06 9.51 27.36
C GLU A 259 10.39 8.15 28.01
N PRO A 260 10.58 8.11 29.34
CA PRO A 260 10.65 6.85 30.07
C PRO A 260 9.46 5.95 29.74
N GLU A 261 9.70 4.65 29.63
CA GLU A 261 8.68 3.63 29.31
C GLU A 261 8.02 3.75 27.92
N THR A 262 8.56 4.53 26.98
CA THR A 262 8.00 4.66 25.62
C THR A 262 7.75 3.30 24.94
N PHE A 263 8.60 2.30 25.21
CA PHE A 263 8.52 0.97 24.59
C PHE A 263 8.08 -0.15 25.56
N ARG A 264 7.47 0.19 26.69
CA ARG A 264 7.23 -0.73 27.81
C ARG A 264 6.51 -2.03 27.44
N GLU A 265 5.56 -1.97 26.52
CA GLU A 265 4.76 -3.12 26.09
C GLU A 265 5.47 -4.00 25.04
N LEU A 266 6.55 -3.53 24.42
CA LEU A 266 7.21 -4.19 23.29
C LEU A 266 8.20 -5.27 23.72
N SER A 267 7.75 -6.18 24.58
CA SER A 267 8.61 -7.24 25.13
C SER A 267 9.16 -8.22 24.09
N GLN A 268 8.52 -8.33 22.92
CA GLN A 268 8.96 -9.20 21.81
C GLN A 268 9.91 -8.50 20.83
N LEU A 269 10.22 -7.21 21.04
CA LEU A 269 11.03 -6.45 20.10
C LEU A 269 12.46 -6.96 20.09
N GLU A 270 12.95 -7.31 18.90
CA GLU A 270 14.29 -7.83 18.64
C GLU A 270 15.19 -6.76 18.00
N LEU A 271 14.59 -5.89 17.16
CA LEU A 271 15.31 -4.89 16.39
C LEU A 271 14.59 -3.54 16.44
N LEU A 272 15.34 -2.50 16.84
CA LEU A 272 14.87 -1.12 16.89
C LEU A 272 15.83 -0.21 16.12
N ARG A 273 15.32 0.48 15.09
CA ARG A 273 16.08 1.47 14.31
C ARG A 273 15.58 2.88 14.63
N LEU A 274 16.46 3.71 15.15
CA LEU A 274 16.24 5.12 15.50
C LEU A 274 17.31 6.02 14.86
N ASP A 275 18.12 5.49 13.95
CA ASP A 275 19.19 6.23 13.30
C ASP A 275 18.69 7.40 12.44
N GLY A 276 19.48 8.47 12.30
CA GLY A 276 19.04 9.62 11.50
C GLY A 276 17.84 10.36 12.10
N ASN A 277 17.80 10.50 13.43
CA ASN A 277 16.80 11.30 14.15
C ASN A 277 17.46 12.51 14.84
N LYS A 278 16.75 13.17 15.75
CA LYS A 278 17.20 14.39 16.44
C LYS A 278 17.42 14.17 17.94
N LEU A 279 17.57 12.94 18.40
CA LEU A 279 17.70 12.61 19.83
C LEU A 279 18.93 13.30 20.41
N SER A 280 18.78 13.98 21.55
CA SER A 280 19.90 14.68 22.21
C SER A 280 20.32 14.08 23.55
N HIS A 281 19.42 13.36 24.22
CA HIS A 281 19.67 12.71 25.51
C HIS A 281 18.99 11.35 25.55
N ILE A 282 19.61 10.37 26.21
CA ILE A 282 18.96 9.10 26.56
C ILE A 282 18.71 9.10 28.06
N VAL A 283 17.43 9.15 28.43
CA VAL A 283 16.99 9.19 29.83
C VAL A 283 16.87 7.78 30.39
N VAL A 284 17.17 7.61 31.68
CA VAL A 284 16.99 6.33 32.37
C VAL A 284 15.55 5.83 32.24
N GLY A 285 15.39 4.54 31.93
CA GLY A 285 14.08 3.92 31.74
C GLY A 285 13.44 4.12 30.38
N THR A 286 14.07 4.84 29.43
CA THR A 286 13.59 4.97 28.03
C THR A 286 13.33 3.61 27.39
N PHE A 287 14.24 2.65 27.58
CA PHE A 287 14.18 1.31 26.99
C PHE A 287 13.55 0.25 27.91
N THR A 288 12.88 0.66 29.00
CA THR A 288 12.15 -0.27 29.87
C THR A 288 11.18 -1.11 29.05
N GLY A 289 11.14 -2.43 29.31
CA GLY A 289 10.27 -3.39 28.62
C GLY A 289 10.93 -4.15 27.47
N LEU A 290 12.03 -3.63 26.90
CA LEU A 290 12.74 -4.21 25.75
C LEU A 290 13.64 -5.41 26.13
N SER A 291 13.07 -6.43 26.79
CA SER A 291 13.81 -7.56 27.35
C SER A 291 14.36 -8.54 26.31
N ASN A 292 13.78 -8.57 25.10
CA ASN A 292 14.25 -9.41 23.99
C ASN A 292 15.06 -8.66 22.93
N LEU A 293 15.36 -7.37 23.14
CA LEU A 293 16.05 -6.57 22.13
C LEU A 293 17.47 -7.07 21.91
N GLU A 294 17.79 -7.39 20.65
CA GLU A 294 19.09 -7.88 20.22
C GLU A 294 19.91 -6.78 19.52
N GLU A 295 19.22 -5.89 18.80
CA GLU A 295 19.84 -4.80 18.05
C GLU A 295 19.10 -3.49 18.27
N VAL A 296 19.87 -2.45 18.61
CA VAL A 296 19.39 -1.06 18.57
C VAL A 296 20.38 -0.19 17.81
N ASN A 297 19.85 0.60 16.88
CA ASN A 297 20.63 1.58 16.15
C ASN A 297 20.18 3.00 16.51
N LEU A 298 21.10 3.76 17.11
CA LEU A 298 20.96 5.14 17.54
C LEU A 298 21.98 6.05 16.84
N SER A 299 22.61 5.56 15.77
CA SER A 299 23.58 6.32 14.99
C SER A 299 22.97 7.57 14.37
N ASP A 300 23.81 8.54 14.01
CA ASP A 300 23.41 9.75 13.28
C ASP A 300 22.26 10.49 13.97
N ASN A 301 22.41 10.69 15.28
CA ASN A 301 21.56 11.52 16.12
C ASN A 301 22.39 12.68 16.72
N ASN A 302 21.82 13.44 17.65
CA ASN A 302 22.51 14.55 18.33
C ASN A 302 22.83 14.21 19.80
N ILE A 303 23.01 12.93 20.13
CA ILE A 303 23.08 12.49 21.53
C ILE A 303 24.35 13.04 22.18
N GLN A 304 24.18 13.78 23.26
CA GLN A 304 25.26 14.41 24.03
C GLN A 304 25.52 13.66 25.33
N THR A 305 24.45 13.27 26.02
CA THR A 305 24.52 12.59 27.33
C THR A 305 23.60 11.39 27.38
N VAL A 306 24.00 10.42 28.20
CA VAL A 306 23.24 9.21 28.52
C VAL A 306 23.18 9.09 30.03
N ASP A 307 21.99 8.90 30.59
CA ASP A 307 21.84 8.72 32.03
C ASP A 307 22.48 7.41 32.49
N ASN A 308 23.01 7.42 33.72
CA ASN A 308 23.51 6.19 34.35
C ASN A 308 22.38 5.15 34.45
N GLY A 309 22.65 3.95 33.94
CA GLY A 309 21.69 2.85 33.93
C GLY A 309 20.66 2.90 32.79
N ALA A 310 20.77 3.83 31.83
CA ALA A 310 19.83 3.92 30.70
C ALA A 310 19.74 2.62 29.88
N PHE A 311 20.82 1.84 29.82
CA PHE A 311 20.88 0.56 29.10
C PHE A 311 20.65 -0.67 30.00
N ALA A 312 20.34 -0.48 31.28
CA ALA A 312 20.17 -1.58 32.23
C ALA A 312 18.99 -2.52 31.90
N ALA A 313 18.04 -2.07 31.06
CA ALA A 313 16.90 -2.86 30.64
C ALA A 313 17.26 -3.98 29.64
N PHE A 314 18.44 -3.92 29.03
CA PHE A 314 18.84 -4.83 27.96
C PHE A 314 19.43 -6.14 28.49
N ALA A 315 18.64 -7.21 28.42
CA ALA A 315 19.09 -8.55 28.84
C ALA A 315 19.69 -9.39 27.70
N LYS A 316 19.34 -9.10 26.45
CA LYS A 316 19.74 -9.88 25.26
C LYS A 316 20.46 -9.08 24.19
N LEU A 317 20.80 -7.82 24.47
CA LEU A 317 21.38 -6.93 23.47
C LEU A 317 22.73 -7.45 23.00
N ARG A 318 22.93 -7.47 21.68
CA ARG A 318 24.16 -7.92 21.01
C ARG A 318 24.83 -6.78 20.28
N TYR A 319 24.03 -5.90 19.66
CA TYR A 319 24.53 -4.83 18.80
C TYR A 319 23.95 -3.49 19.21
N LEU A 320 24.85 -2.55 19.50
CA LEU A 320 24.54 -1.18 19.84
C LEU A 320 25.29 -0.25 18.91
N TYR A 321 24.58 0.38 17.97
CA TYR A 321 25.16 1.34 17.04
C TYR A 321 24.92 2.77 17.56
N PHE A 322 26.01 3.53 17.66
CA PHE A 322 26.04 4.88 18.23
C PHE A 322 26.90 5.87 17.45
N SER A 323 27.46 5.47 16.31
CA SER A 323 28.28 6.31 15.44
C SER A 323 27.55 7.61 15.05
N GLY A 324 28.28 8.70 14.83
CA GLY A 324 27.67 9.94 14.33
C GLY A 324 26.83 10.72 15.35
N ASN A 325 27.11 10.58 16.65
CA ASN A 325 26.53 11.38 17.74
C ASN A 325 27.54 12.41 18.30
N ASN A 326 27.10 13.29 19.19
CA ASN A 326 27.88 14.41 19.74
C ASN A 326 28.20 14.25 21.24
N PHE A 327 28.73 13.09 21.62
CA PHE A 327 28.95 12.72 23.03
C PHE A 327 29.94 13.66 23.74
N THR A 328 29.61 14.08 24.96
CA THR A 328 30.54 14.82 25.83
C THR A 328 31.33 13.88 26.75
N GLU A 329 30.67 12.86 27.31
CA GLU A 329 31.25 11.78 28.11
C GLU A 329 30.33 10.55 27.96
N ILE A 330 30.88 9.41 27.53
CA ILE A 330 30.10 8.19 27.24
C ILE A 330 30.76 6.90 27.76
N ASP A 331 32.05 6.97 28.11
CA ASP A 331 32.88 5.81 28.47
C ASP A 331 32.31 5.06 29.69
N LYS A 332 31.73 5.76 30.66
CA LYS A 332 31.17 5.15 31.88
C LYS A 332 29.92 4.34 31.55
N GLU A 333 29.05 4.84 30.69
CA GLU A 333 27.74 4.26 30.38
C GLU A 333 27.88 3.01 29.49
N VAL A 334 28.86 2.99 28.58
CA VAL A 334 29.13 1.82 27.73
C VAL A 334 30.03 0.78 28.42
N SER A 335 30.84 1.17 29.42
CA SER A 335 31.71 0.24 30.15
C SER A 335 30.95 -0.87 30.89
N GLY A 336 29.68 -0.63 31.23
CA GLY A 336 28.79 -1.61 31.86
C GLY A 336 28.20 -2.66 30.91
N LEU A 337 28.45 -2.54 29.60
CA LEU A 337 27.90 -3.42 28.55
C LEU A 337 28.97 -4.41 28.04
N SER A 338 29.59 -5.19 28.94
CA SER A 338 30.76 -6.02 28.64
C SER A 338 30.57 -7.07 27.53
N ASP A 339 29.33 -7.55 27.32
CA ASP A 339 29.00 -8.56 26.31
C ASP A 339 28.33 -7.99 25.05
N VAL A 340 28.21 -6.67 24.94
CA VAL A 340 27.57 -5.97 23.81
C VAL A 340 28.62 -5.45 22.85
N ARG A 341 28.43 -5.69 21.55
CA ARG A 341 29.25 -5.04 20.52
C ARG A 341 28.78 -3.60 20.31
N VAL A 342 29.49 -2.66 20.93
CA VAL A 342 29.24 -1.21 20.78
C VAL A 342 30.02 -0.65 19.59
N ILE A 343 29.33 0.03 18.68
CA ILE A 343 29.87 0.57 17.43
C ILE A 343 29.76 2.08 17.47
N MET A 344 30.90 2.74 17.74
CA MET A 344 30.99 4.19 18.02
C MET A 344 31.68 5.00 16.91
N ARG A 345 32.26 4.35 15.90
CA ARG A 345 33.05 5.00 14.84
C ARG A 345 32.64 4.51 13.46
#